data_AF-A0A6B9Z9Q3-F1
#
_entry.id   AF-A0A6B9Z9Q3-F1
#
_cell.length_a   1.000
_cell.length_b   1.000
_cell.length_c   1.000
_cell.angle_alpha   90.00
_cell.angle_beta   90.00
_cell.angle_gamma   90.00
#
_symmetry.space_group_name_H-M   'P 1'
#
loop_
_entity.id
_entity.type
_entity.pdbx_description
1 polymer ?
#
loop_
_entity_poly.entity_id
_entity_poly.type
_entity_poly.pdbx_seq_one_letter_code
_entity_poly.pdbx_strand_id
1 'polypeptide(L)'
;MNITNILNYMNTDKERVWYPLAELASKAEADPLEVMKALNASPQVVRSARLSKEGDQLFASKEDFSRSEPLMNQIIGAFKNRID
;
A
#
# COMPACT_ATOMS: atom_id res chain seq x y z
N MET A 1 12.71 -1.08 -12.39
CA MET A 1 12.47 -1.83 -11.14
C MET A 1 11.22 -2.70 -11.28
N ASN A 2 11.25 -3.96 -10.86
CA ASN A 2 10.09 -4.85 -10.93
C ASN A 2 9.31 -4.82 -9.61
N ILE A 3 8.23 -4.04 -9.55
CA ILE A 3 7.36 -3.91 -8.37
C ILE A 3 6.66 -5.22 -7.98
N THR A 4 6.61 -6.20 -8.88
CA THR A 4 5.95 -7.50 -8.66
C THR A 4 6.52 -8.24 -7.45
N ASN A 5 7.83 -8.16 -7.22
CA ASN A 5 8.45 -8.80 -6.05
C ASN A 5 7.98 -8.17 -4.73
N ILE A 6 7.78 -6.85 -4.74
CA ILE A 6 7.28 -6.10 -3.59
C ILE A 6 5.81 -6.46 -3.34
N LEU A 7 4.99 -6.49 -4.40
CA LEU A 7 3.58 -6.86 -4.29
C LEU A 7 3.41 -8.31 -3.80
N ASN A 8 4.19 -9.24 -4.34
CA ASN A 8 4.20 -10.63 -3.89
C ASN A 8 4.56 -10.72 -2.41
N TYR A 9 5.58 -9.96 -1.97
CA TYR A 9 5.97 -9.90 -0.56
C TYR A 9 4.84 -9.37 0.33
N MET A 10 4.22 -8.25 -0.05
CA MET A 10 3.10 -7.66 0.70
C MET A 10 1.91 -8.62 0.82
N ASN A 11 1.74 -9.52 -0.16
CA ASN A 11 0.68 -10.53 -0.18
C ASN A 11 1.01 -11.82 0.59
N THR A 12 2.23 -11.97 1.13
CA THR A 12 2.63 -13.21 1.84
C THR A 12 1.96 -13.34 3.21
N ASP A 13 1.85 -12.24 3.94
CA ASP A 13 1.19 -12.20 5.25
C ASP A 13 -0.14 -11.47 5.12
N LYS A 14 -1.23 -12.24 5.18
CA LYS A 14 -2.59 -11.74 5.02
C LYS A 14 -3.15 -11.06 6.28
N GLU A 15 -2.47 -11.16 7.42
CA GLU A 15 -2.83 -10.43 8.64
C GLU A 15 -2.17 -9.05 8.67
N ARG A 16 -1.00 -8.93 8.05
CA ARG A 16 -0.26 -7.67 7.98
C ARG A 16 -0.68 -6.82 6.78
N VAL A 17 -1.25 -5.66 7.09
CA VAL A 17 -1.71 -4.70 6.07
C VAL A 17 -0.63 -3.69 5.69
N TRP A 18 0.12 -3.17 6.67
CA TRP A 18 1.03 -2.03 6.48
C TRP A 18 2.51 -2.45 6.53
N TYR A 19 3.26 -1.95 5.56
CA TYR A 19 4.68 -2.22 5.37
C TYR A 19 5.47 -0.90 5.28
N PRO A 20 6.54 -0.72 6.08
CA PRO A 20 7.46 0.42 5.99
C PRO A 20 8.23 0.46 4.67
N LEU A 21 8.50 1.67 4.18
CA LEU A 21 9.28 1.89 2.96
C LEU A 21 10.67 1.24 3.05
N ALA A 22 11.37 1.38 4.17
CA ALA A 22 12.71 0.81 4.33
C ALA A 22 12.71 -0.71 4.18
N GLU A 23 11.68 -1.39 4.69
CA GLU A 23 11.51 -2.83 4.55
C GLU A 23 11.26 -3.25 3.10
N LEU A 24 10.35 -2.54 2.42
CA LEU A 24 10.06 -2.80 1.01
C LEU A 24 11.28 -2.54 0.12
N ALA A 25 12.06 -1.51 0.43
CA ALA A 25 13.30 -1.18 -0.28
C ALA A 25 14.38 -2.24 -0.06
N SER A 26 14.55 -2.69 1.17
CA SER A 26 15.44 -3.81 1.51
C SER A 26 15.03 -5.08 0.77
N LYS A 27 13.73 -5.39 0.72
CA LYS A 27 13.23 -6.58 0.01
C LYS A 27 13.38 -6.50 -1.51
N ALA A 28 13.31 -5.30 -2.07
CA ALA A 28 13.50 -5.04 -3.48
C ALA A 28 14.97 -4.92 -3.90
N GLU A 29 15.90 -4.91 -2.93
CA GLU A 29 17.32 -4.63 -3.14
C GLU A 29 17.53 -3.34 -3.97
N ALA A 30 16.71 -2.33 -3.68
CA ALA A 30 16.64 -1.11 -4.46
C ALA A 30 16.64 0.13 -3.56
N ASP A 31 16.98 1.28 -4.15
CA ASP A 31 16.99 2.55 -3.44
C ASP A 31 15.58 2.93 -2.94
N PRO A 32 15.42 3.38 -1.67
CA PRO A 32 14.12 3.74 -1.12
C PRO A 32 13.37 4.80 -1.94
N LEU A 33 14.08 5.74 -2.58
CA LEU A 33 13.48 6.77 -3.40
C LEU A 33 12.91 6.21 -4.70
N GLU A 34 13.61 5.27 -5.34
CA GLU A 34 13.12 4.55 -6.53
C GLU A 34 11.91 3.68 -6.20
N VAL A 35 11.98 2.97 -5.08
CA VAL A 35 10.89 2.12 -4.58
C VAL A 35 9.67 2.96 -4.27
N MET A 36 9.83 4.09 -3.57
CA MET A 36 8.75 5.02 -3.28
C MET A 36 8.12 5.57 -4.56
N LYS A 37 8.91 5.97 -5.56
CA LYS A 37 8.39 6.45 -6.85
C LYS A 37 7.56 5.39 -7.55
N ALA A 38 8.06 4.14 -7.59
CA ALA A 38 7.35 3.04 -8.21
C ALA A 38 6.06 2.65 -7.46
N LEU A 39 6.08 2.65 -6.12
CA LEU A 39 4.91 2.38 -5.29
C LEU A 39 3.84 3.46 -5.48
N ASN A 40 4.23 4.74 -5.49
CA ASN A 40 3.29 5.85 -5.73
C ASN A 40 2.70 5.86 -7.15
N ALA A 41 3.43 5.32 -8.14
CA ALA A 41 2.93 5.18 -9.51
C ALA A 41 2.03 3.94 -9.70
N SER A 42 2.00 3.02 -8.74
CA SER A 42 1.25 1.77 -8.85
C SER A 42 -0.20 1.93 -8.39
N PRO A 43 -1.19 1.58 -9.23
CA PRO A 43 -2.61 1.60 -8.83
C PRO A 43 -2.99 0.47 -7.86
N GLN A 44 -2.07 -0.46 -7.60
CA GLN A 44 -2.26 -1.64 -6.76
C GLN A 44 -1.78 -1.43 -5.32
N VAL A 45 -1.26 -0.25 -5.00
CA VAL A 45 -0.70 0.09 -3.69
C VAL A 45 -1.41 1.30 -3.12
N VAL A 46 -1.59 1.33 -1.81
CA VAL A 46 -2.11 2.47 -1.06
C VAL A 46 -1.03 2.98 -0.13
N ARG A 47 -0.82 4.31 -0.13
CA ARG A 47 0.08 4.98 0.80
C ARG A 47 -0.72 5.47 2.01
N SER A 48 -0.22 5.21 3.21
CA SER A 48 -0.82 5.74 4.42
C SER A 48 -0.60 7.25 4.55
N ALA A 49 -1.58 7.95 5.14
CA ALA A 49 -1.39 9.33 5.60
C ALA A 49 -0.54 9.40 6.88
N ARG A 50 -0.37 8.27 7.58
CA ARG A 50 0.43 8.15 8.81
C ARG A 50 1.79 7.53 8.50
N LEU A 51 2.76 7.89 9.33
CA LEU A 51 4.09 7.29 9.33
C LEU A 51 4.13 6.12 10.32
N SER A 52 5.14 5.26 10.17
CA SER A 52 5.50 4.26 11.16
C SER A 52 5.96 4.93 12.46
N LYS A 53 6.12 4.16 13.53
CA LYS A 53 6.67 4.66 14.80
C LYS A 53 8.08 5.25 14.65
N GLU A 54 8.80 4.82 13.63
CA GLU A 54 10.16 5.25 13.31
C GLU A 54 10.20 6.41 12.29
N GLY A 55 9.03 6.95 11.92
CA GLY A 55 8.92 8.05 10.95
C GLY A 55 8.88 7.59 9.49
N ASP A 56 8.74 6.29 9.25
CA ASP A 56 8.88 5.69 7.94
C ASP A 56 7.55 5.68 7.17
N GLN A 57 7.57 5.92 5.87
CA GLN A 57 6.34 5.95 5.07
C GLN A 57 5.75 4.53 4.96
N LEU A 58 4.46 4.39 5.26
CA LEU A 58 3.76 3.11 5.21
C LEU A 58 3.00 2.91 3.89
N PHE A 59 3.05 1.68 3.38
CA PHE A 59 2.36 1.23 2.18
C PHE A 59 1.58 -0.07 2.45
N ALA A 60 0.46 -0.25 1.77
CA ALA A 60 -0.35 -1.46 1.81
C ALA A 60 -0.71 -1.90 0.38
N SER A 61 -0.90 -3.20 0.18
CA SER A 61 -1.52 -3.69 -1.06
C SER A 61 -2.99 -3.22 -1.06
N LYS A 62 -3.50 -2.84 -2.23
CA LYS A 62 -4.90 -2.41 -2.34
C LYS A 62 -5.86 -3.55 -1.97
N GLU A 63 -5.48 -4.80 -2.26
CA GLU A 63 -6.26 -5.99 -1.91
C GLU A 63 -6.39 -6.15 -0.39
N ASP A 64 -5.28 -6.18 0.34
CA ASP A 64 -5.30 -6.41 1.79
C ASP A 64 -5.87 -5.21 2.53
N PHE A 65 -5.60 -3.99 2.05
CA PHE A 65 -6.23 -2.78 2.57
C PHE A 65 -7.75 -2.82 2.44
N SER A 66 -8.26 -3.21 1.26
CA SER A 66 -9.72 -3.30 1.01
C SER A 66 -10.39 -4.42 1.80
N ARG A 67 -9.66 -5.47 2.15
CA ARG A 67 -10.14 -6.55 3.04
C ARG A 67 -10.13 -6.14 4.51
N SER A 68 -9.13 -5.37 4.92
CA SER A 68 -8.95 -4.92 6.31
C SER A 68 -9.88 -3.77 6.71
N GLU A 69 -10.37 -2.99 5.74
CA GLU A 69 -11.32 -1.91 5.98
C GLU A 69 -12.72 -2.24 5.46
N PRO A 70 -13.64 -2.73 6.32
CA PRO A 70 -15.04 -2.95 5.94
C PRO A 70 -15.79 -1.65 5.56
N LEU A 71 -15.21 -0.46 5.84
CA LEU A 71 -15.86 0.84 5.69
C LEU A 71 -15.53 1.58 4.38
N MET A 72 -14.42 1.28 3.71
CA MET A 72 -14.03 2.02 2.50
C MET A 72 -14.99 1.77 1.31
N ASN A 73 -15.51 0.55 1.19
CA ASN A 73 -16.50 0.21 0.17
C ASN A 73 -17.83 0.97 0.36
N GLN A 74 -18.20 1.30 1.60
CA GLN A 74 -19.38 2.14 1.86
C GLN A 74 -19.15 3.60 1.45
N ILE A 75 -17.94 4.13 1.67
CA ILE A 75 -17.61 5.51 1.31
C ILE A 75 -17.59 5.70 -0.21
N ILE A 76 -16.95 4.78 -0.95
CA ILE A 76 -16.91 4.85 -2.42
C ILE A 76 -18.31 4.67 -3.02
N GLY A 77 -19.14 3.78 -2.45
CA GLY A 77 -20.55 3.64 -2.85
C GLY A 77 -21.39 4.89 -2.58
N ALA A 78 -21.18 5.54 -1.43
CA ALA A 78 -21.87 6.78 -1.06
C ALA A 78 -21.49 7.98 -1.94
N PHE A 79 -20.26 8.03 -2.47
CA PHE A 79 -19.85 9.05 -3.42
C PHE A 79 -20.32 8.77 -4.87
N LYS A 80 -20.51 7.50 -5.25
CA LYS A 80 -21.06 7.14 -6.57
C LYS A 80 -22.56 7.43 -6.69
N ASN A 81 -23.31 7.28 -5.61
CA ASN A 81 -24.77 7.48 -5.59
C ASN A 81 -25.20 8.94 -5.29
N ARG A 82 -24.28 9.91 -5.34
CA ARG A 82 -24.57 11.34 -5.10
C ARG A 82 -24.45 12.21 -6.35
N ILE A 83 -24.16 11.59 -7.51
CA ILE A 83 -24.14 12.22 -8.84
C ILE A 83 -25.18 11.53 -9.73
N ASP A 84 -26.38 11.35 -9.19
CA ASP A 84 -27.62 11.13 -9.95
C ASP A 84 -28.70 12.05 -9.33
#